data_AF-A0A1Q4ZFK5-F1
#
_entry.id   AF-A0A1Q4ZFK5-F1
#
_cell.length_a   1.000
_cell.length_b   1.000
_cell.length_c   1.000
_cell.angle_alpha   90.00
_cell.angle_beta   90.00
_cell.angle_gamma   90.00
#
_symmetry.space_group_name_H-M   'P 1'
#
loop_
_entity.id
_entity.type
_entity.pdbx_description
1 polymer ?
#
loop_
_entity_poly.entity_id
_entity_poly.type
_entity_poly.pdbx_seq_one_letter_code
_entity_poly.pdbx_strand_id
1 'polypeptide(L)' 'MGPMFDQRSRTRRTNADVRAAQDRVYASRAALTATYQEGAGMAVLAAEYGVSRPWLRERFVEWGVPVRGRRTGVGGDAC' A
#
# COMPACT_ATOMS: atom_id res chain seq x y z
N MET A 1 7.28 -23.69 33.83
CA MET A 1 7.69 -23.49 32.42
C MET A 1 6.43 -23.50 31.56
N GLY A 2 5.86 -22.33 31.25
CA GLY A 2 4.57 -22.13 30.55
C GLY A 2 4.41 -20.63 30.24
N PRO A 3 3.76 -20.25 29.13
CA PRO A 3 4.42 -19.44 28.11
C PRO A 3 4.42 -17.93 28.36
N MET A 4 5.55 -17.37 27.95
CA MET A 4 5.99 -15.99 27.89
C MET A 4 5.20 -15.23 26.81
N PHE A 5 4.05 -14.65 27.14
CA PHE A 5 3.32 -13.72 26.25
C PHE A 5 3.10 -12.37 26.94
N ASP A 6 4.21 -11.79 27.38
CA ASP A 6 4.29 -10.40 27.79
C ASP A 6 4.58 -9.52 26.54
N GLN A 7 3.92 -8.35 26.45
CA GLN A 7 4.31 -7.15 25.65
C GLN A 7 3.59 -6.72 24.33
N ARG A 8 2.49 -7.32 23.83
CA ARG A 8 1.91 -6.94 22.50
C ARG A 8 0.70 -6.00 22.45
N SER A 9 0.37 -5.28 23.52
CA SER A 9 -0.75 -4.32 23.52
C SER A 9 -0.53 -3.07 22.66
N ARG A 10 0.64 -2.92 22.01
CA ARG A 10 0.92 -1.97 20.92
C ARG A 10 0.70 -2.55 19.50
N THR A 11 0.27 -3.81 19.36
CA THR A 11 0.36 -4.57 18.10
C THR A 11 -0.98 -5.10 17.58
N ARG A 12 -2.11 -4.45 17.88
CA ARG A 12 -3.36 -4.63 17.12
C ARG A 12 -3.77 -3.29 16.52
N ARG A 13 -3.39 -3.03 15.26
CA ARG A 13 -4.15 -2.07 14.46
C ARG A 13 -5.60 -2.54 14.46
N THR A 14 -6.49 -1.76 15.04
CA THR A 14 -7.92 -2.07 15.05
C THR A 14 -8.49 -1.77 13.66
N ASN A 15 -9.65 -2.34 13.34
CA ASN A 15 -10.34 -2.01 12.07
C ASN A 15 -10.60 -0.50 11.94
N ALA A 16 -10.78 0.22 13.06
CA ALA A 16 -10.92 1.67 13.09
C ALA A 16 -9.64 2.39 12.65
N ASP A 17 -8.46 1.91 13.05
CA ASP A 17 -7.17 2.45 12.62
C ASP A 17 -6.96 2.28 11.12
N VAL A 18 -7.32 1.10 10.59
CA VAL A 18 -7.29 0.83 9.14
C VAL A 18 -8.26 1.76 8.40
N ARG A 19 -9.46 1.98 8.93
CA ARG A 19 -10.45 2.88 8.31
C ARG A 19 -9.95 4.32 8.29
N ALA A 20 -9.37 4.81 9.39
CA ALA A 20 -8.79 6.15 9.45
C ALA A 20 -7.61 6.31 8.48
N ALA A 21 -6.77 5.28 8.33
CA ALA A 21 -5.68 5.27 7.34
C ALA A 21 -6.22 5.35 5.90
N GLN A 22 -7.28 4.59 5.58
CA GLN A 22 -7.92 4.64 4.27
C GLN A 22 -8.55 6.00 3.99
N ASP A 23 -9.22 6.60 4.98
CA ASP A 23 -9.85 7.92 4.84
C ASP A 23 -8.82 9.00 4.47
N ARG A 24 -7.65 8.99 5.11
CA ARG A 24 -6.52 9.87 4.76
C ARG A 24 -6.07 9.68 3.31
N VAL A 25 -6.03 8.44 2.82
CA VAL A 25 -5.68 8.15 1.41
C VAL A 25 -6.70 8.74 0.45
N TYR A 26 -8.00 8.66 0.78
CA TYR A 26 -9.05 9.26 -0.04
C TYR A 26 -9.00 10.79 -0.02
N ALA A 27 -8.82 11.39 1.16
CA ALA A 27 -8.69 12.84 1.31
C ALA A 27 -7.48 13.39 0.54
N SER A 28 -6.37 12.64 0.52
CA SER A 28 -5.13 13.03 -0.16
C SER A 28 -4.99 12.42 -1.56
N ARG A 29 -6.05 11.87 -2.16
CA ARG A 29 -5.98 11.17 -3.46
C ARG A 29 -5.21 11.94 -4.53
N ALA A 30 -5.49 13.24 -4.68
CA ALA A 30 -4.86 14.08 -5.69
C ALA A 30 -3.34 14.24 -5.45
N ALA A 31 -2.95 14.54 -4.21
CA ALA A 31 -1.55 14.66 -3.81
C ALA A 31 -0.81 13.32 -3.97
N LEU A 32 -1.42 12.22 -3.52
CA LEU A 32 -0.85 10.88 -3.59
C LEU A 32 -0.64 10.45 -5.05
N THR A 33 -1.58 10.78 -5.94
CA THR A 33 -1.46 10.52 -7.38
C THR A 33 -0.35 11.38 -8.01
N ALA A 34 -0.26 12.66 -7.66
CA ALA A 34 0.79 13.56 -8.16
C ALA A 34 2.19 13.07 -7.73
N THR A 35 2.39 12.79 -6.44
CA THR A 35 3.65 12.25 -5.90
C THR A 35 4.04 10.92 -6.55
N TYR A 36 3.08 10.06 -6.85
CA TYR A 36 3.34 8.84 -7.60
C TYR A 36 3.78 9.11 -9.06
N GLN A 37 3.14 10.07 -9.74
CA GLN A 37 3.51 10.45 -11.10
C GLN A 37 4.92 11.08 -11.16
N GLU A 38 5.30 11.87 -10.15
CA GLU A 38 6.67 12.39 -9.99
C GLU A 38 7.71 11.28 -9.78
N GLY A 39 7.27 10.06 -9.47
CA GLY A 39 8.11 8.88 -9.41
C GLY A 39 8.34 8.32 -8.01
N ALA A 40 7.59 8.80 -7.00
CA ALA A 40 7.65 8.21 -5.68
C ALA A 40 7.26 6.72 -5.69
N GLY A 41 7.97 5.95 -4.88
CA GLY A 41 7.72 4.52 -4.75
C GLY A 41 6.41 4.24 -4.03
N MET A 42 5.58 3.36 -4.60
CA MET A 42 4.32 2.91 -4.00
C MET A 42 4.50 2.29 -2.59
N ALA A 43 5.69 1.76 -2.28
CA ALA A 43 6.03 1.26 -0.94
C ALA A 43 6.19 2.37 0.10
N VAL A 44 6.75 3.52 -0.30
CA VAL A 44 6.93 4.69 0.57
C VAL A 44 5.57 5.30 0.88
N LEU A 45 4.75 5.51 -0.16
CA LEU A 45 3.38 6.02 -0.01
C LEU A 45 2.53 5.09 0.87
N ALA A 46 2.62 3.77 0.71
CA ALA A 46 1.90 2.84 1.56
C ALA A 46 2.32 2.93 3.04
N ALA A 47 3.62 3.06 3.32
CA ALA A 47 4.14 3.22 4.68
C ALA A 47 3.73 4.55 5.32
N GLU A 48 3.81 5.65 4.56
CA GLU A 48 3.45 6.99 5.01
C GLU A 48 1.98 7.10 5.41
N TYR A 49 1.09 6.55 4.57
CA TYR A 49 -0.35 6.55 4.83
C TYR A 49 -0.79 5.39 5.75
N GLY A 50 0.14 4.48 6.11
CA GLY A 50 -0.15 3.34 6.96
C GLY A 50 -1.04 2.27 6.32
N VAL A 51 -1.18 2.27 4.99
CA VAL A 51 -2.00 1.29 4.26
C VAL A 51 -1.15 0.16 3.67
N SER A 52 -1.79 -0.94 3.30
CA SER A 52 -1.11 -2.05 2.64
C SER A 52 -0.85 -1.71 1.17
N ARG A 53 0.35 -2.05 0.67
CA ARG A 53 0.73 -1.95 -0.75
C ARG A 53 -0.27 -2.60 -1.73
N PRO A 54 -0.77 -3.84 -1.51
CA PRO A 54 -1.76 -4.44 -2.41
C PRO A 54 -3.06 -3.62 -2.47
N TRP A 55 -3.56 -3.16 -1.32
CA TRP A 55 -4.75 -2.30 -1.25
C TRP A 55 -4.55 -1.00 -2.03
N LEU A 56 -3.41 -0.33 -1.84
CA LEU A 56 -3.08 0.90 -2.56
C LEU A 56 -2.99 0.66 -4.07
N ARG A 57 -2.40 -0.46 -4.51
CA ARG A 57 -2.32 -0.84 -5.92
C ARG A 57 -3.71 -1.01 -6.54
N GLU A 58 -4.61 -1.72 -5.87
CA GLU A 58 -5.99 -1.88 -6.34
C GLU A 58 -6.70 -0.54 -6.49
N ARG A 59 -6.52 0.37 -5.52
CA ARG A 59 -7.09 1.73 -5.60
C ARG A 59 -6.52 2.53 -6.78
N PHE A 60 -5.22 2.43 -7.05
CA PHE A 60 -4.60 3.09 -8.19
C PHE A 60 -5.18 2.61 -9.52
N VAL A 61 -5.42 1.31 -9.66
CA VAL A 61 -6.09 0.73 -10.84
C VAL A 61 -7.51 1.26 -10.97
N GLU A 62 -8.28 1.29 -9.88
CA GLU A 62 -9.63 1.85 -9.85
C GLU A 62 -9.67 3.35 -10.21
N TRP A 63 -8.66 4.10 -9.79
CA TRP A 63 -8.52 5.53 -10.11
C TRP A 63 -7.95 5.80 -11.50
N GLY A 64 -7.61 4.76 -12.28
CA GLY A 64 -7.03 4.88 -13.61
C GLY A 64 -5.58 5.38 -13.62
N VAL A 65 -4.88 5.31 -12.48
CA VAL A 65 -3.47 5.68 -12.40
C VAL A 65 -2.63 4.53 -12.96
N PRO A 66 -1.81 4.75 -13.99
CA PRO A 66 -1.00 3.70 -14.59
C PRO A 66 0.01 3.21 -13.56
N VAL A 67 -0.31 2.08 -12.92
CA VAL A 67 0.62 1.41 -12.02
C VAL A 67 1.81 1.00 -12.87
N ARG A 68 2.99 1.51 -12.55
CA ARG A 68 4.31 1.05 -13.01
C ARG A 68 4.52 -0.40 -12.55
N GLY A 69 3.68 -1.29 -13.04
CA GLY A 69 3.74 -2.72 -12.86
C GLY A 69 4.57 -3.25 -14.00
N ARG A 70 5.75 -3.79 -13.62
CA ARG A 70 6.63 -4.71 -14.36
C ARG A 70 6.45 -4.73 -15.87
N ARG A 71 7.57 -4.60 -16.59
CA ARG A 71 7.79 -5.40 -17.81
C ARG A 71 7.33 -6.83 -17.49
N THR A 72 6.12 -7.20 -17.90
CA THR A 72 5.75 -8.59 -18.07
C THR A 72 6.70 -9.04 -19.16
N GLY A 73 7.81 -9.67 -18.76
CA GLY A 73 8.60 -10.46 -19.68
C GLY A 73 7.71 -11.59 -20.15
N VAL A 74 6.89 -11.32 -21.17
CA VAL A 74 6.49 -12.32 -22.14
C VAL A 74 7.68 -12.41 -23.11
N GLY A 75 8.72 -13.09 -22.65
CA GLY A 75 9.75 -13.74 -23.45
C GLY A 75 9.85 -15.13 -22.81
N GLY A 76 9.49 -16.24 -23.46
CA GLY A 76 9.51 -16.47 -24.90
C GLY A 76 10.87 -17.01 -25.31
N ASP A 77 11.36 -18.04 -24.63
CA ASP A 77 12.47 -18.92 -25.02
C ASP A 77 12.38 -20.16 -24.11
N ALA A 78 12.04 -21.37 -24.56
CA ALA A 78 12.70 -22.25 -25.54
C ALA A 78 14.09 -22.71 -25.07
N CYS A 79 14.12 -23.79 -24.28
CA CYS A 79 14.84 -25.06 -24.50
C CYS A 79 14.74 -25.96 -23.27
#